data_AF-A0A9D4IE10-F1
#
_entry.id   AF-A0A9D4IE10-F1
#
_cell.length_a   1.000
_cell.length_b   1.000
_cell.length_c   1.000
_cell.angle_alpha   90.00
_cell.angle_beta   90.00
_cell.angle_gamma   90.00
#
_symmetry.space_group_name_H-M   'P 1'
#
loop_
_entity.id
_entity.type
_entity.pdbx_description
1 polymer ?
#
loop_
_entity_poly.entity_id
_entity_poly.type
_entity_poly.pdbx_seq_one_letter_code
_entity_poly.pdbx_strand_id
1 'polypeptide(L)'
;MEYLASMFTEKEKWNWLKAWLALDIARSGLEQFVEREAKIVHADIYQAAKSNTIKDIRAEITKKHRYTNGGSWKNSSDKLWSSNPWEVAKCYFPPKGYEGKNSAQETDFDGIISFMLNCLHFDSKFSFVISKGQTYSQTCLLFKARELRNEICHPPSLEISDQKLQEYLTTLIKLLSDSKCLAQDKEANTAVLKLDELQNEKMSFNDLIELLKKSHKTLKDVNKPGELIYKEMDETLAKALKILEARIQDLEKRHENTETRVQVLEERHENTETRVQVLEERHENTETRVQVLEERHENTETRVQDVEERHENTETRVQVLEEGHENTETRVQVLEERHENTETRVQDVEERHENTETQLQDLEERYENTESQVQILEERHENIETRVQDLDERHENTDMRVQDLEERTENIETKVKDLKEQNEYIETQVQDLKERSKSNIQAVNQIEQEEYERGVEELIERTKKLYRDTLNHMTRLIDEYFFKEDREKAYKLVNEIMKREQCLILLDGLDEWTGPGDHHNLPELV
;
A
#
# COMPACT_ATOMS: atom_id res chain seq x y z
N MET A 1 -95.26 45.63 7.68
CA MET A 1 -94.51 45.24 6.47
C MET A 1 -93.16 44.64 6.86
N GLU A 2 -92.28 45.33 7.59
CA GLU A 2 -91.11 44.69 8.23
C GLU A 2 -91.53 43.57 9.21
N TYR A 3 -92.60 43.77 9.97
CA TYR A 3 -93.16 42.76 10.88
C TYR A 3 -93.61 41.46 10.19
N LEU A 4 -94.15 41.55 8.96
CA LEU A 4 -94.55 40.37 8.19
C LEU A 4 -93.35 39.70 7.52
N ALA A 5 -92.35 40.48 7.07
CA ALA A 5 -91.13 39.96 6.49
C ALA A 5 -90.19 39.31 7.53
N SER A 6 -90.16 39.83 8.77
CA SER A 6 -89.46 39.22 9.90
C SER A 6 -90.19 37.97 10.43
N MET A 7 -91.50 37.80 10.16
CA MET A 7 -92.19 36.54 10.45
C MET A 7 -91.66 35.36 9.64
N PHE A 8 -91.04 35.58 8.48
CA PHE A 8 -90.54 34.50 7.62
C PHE A 8 -89.05 34.19 7.80
N THR A 9 -88.38 34.87 8.73
CA THR A 9 -87.01 34.54 9.16
C THR A 9 -86.98 33.73 10.45
N GLU A 10 -88.07 33.72 11.21
CA GLU A 10 -88.18 33.06 12.51
C GLU A 10 -88.93 31.72 12.36
N LYS A 11 -88.27 30.64 12.76
CA LYS A 11 -88.74 29.25 12.57
C LYS A 11 -90.11 29.01 13.24
N GLU A 12 -90.36 29.67 14.36
CA GLU A 12 -91.57 29.52 15.18
C GLU A 12 -92.82 30.10 14.51
N LYS A 13 -92.67 31.17 13.72
CA LYS A 13 -93.76 31.77 12.95
C LYS A 13 -94.03 30.99 11.67
N TRP A 14 -92.99 30.38 11.11
CA TRP A 14 -93.12 29.39 10.04
C TRP A 14 -93.89 28.15 10.48
N ASN A 15 -93.60 27.67 11.69
CA ASN A 15 -94.36 26.58 12.30
C ASN A 15 -95.81 26.93 12.54
N TRP A 16 -96.11 28.19 12.88
CA TRP A 16 -97.50 28.64 13.02
C TRP A 16 -98.27 28.55 11.68
N LEU A 17 -97.64 28.91 10.56
CA LEU A 17 -98.23 28.75 9.23
C LEU A 17 -98.41 27.28 8.85
N LYS A 18 -97.43 26.41 9.14
CA LYS A 18 -97.55 24.95 8.94
C LYS A 18 -98.72 24.38 9.75
N ALA A 19 -98.89 24.81 10.98
CA ALA A 19 -99.99 24.39 11.84
C ALA A 19 -101.36 24.82 11.30
N TRP A 20 -101.46 26.04 10.76
CA TRP A 20 -102.69 26.53 10.13
C TRP A 20 -103.04 25.73 8.86
N LEU A 21 -102.03 25.47 8.01
CA LEU A 21 -102.20 24.64 6.82
C LEU A 21 -102.61 23.20 7.18
N ALA A 22 -102.06 22.65 8.27
CA ALA A 22 -102.43 21.33 8.75
C ALA A 22 -103.92 21.23 9.13
N LEU A 23 -104.50 22.28 9.74
CA LEU A 23 -105.93 22.33 10.03
C LEU A 23 -106.78 22.33 8.76
N ASP A 24 -106.37 23.05 7.71
CA ASP A 24 -107.11 23.07 6.44
C ASP A 24 -107.00 21.74 5.67
N ILE A 25 -105.82 21.10 5.72
CA ILE A 25 -105.64 19.74 5.20
C ILE A 25 -106.54 18.77 5.96
N ALA A 26 -106.61 18.86 7.29
CA ALA A 26 -107.47 18.01 8.10
C ALA A 26 -108.96 18.27 7.86
N ARG A 27 -109.37 19.54 7.71
CA ARG A 27 -110.75 19.92 7.29
C ARG A 27 -111.12 19.24 5.98
N SER A 28 -110.23 19.33 4.98
CA SER A 28 -110.43 18.73 3.66
C SER A 28 -110.51 17.20 3.73
N GLY A 29 -109.71 16.56 4.60
CA GLY A 29 -109.75 15.11 4.81
C GLY A 29 -111.03 14.62 5.48
N LEU A 30 -111.66 15.44 6.32
CA LEU A 30 -112.92 15.09 7.01
C LEU A 30 -114.16 15.38 6.16
N GLU A 31 -114.02 16.12 5.06
CA GLU A 31 -115.13 16.71 4.31
C GLU A 31 -116.16 15.67 3.85
N GLN A 32 -115.73 14.65 3.11
CA GLN A 32 -116.64 13.63 2.59
C GLN A 32 -117.23 12.75 3.70
N PHE A 33 -116.42 12.40 4.70
CA PHE A 33 -116.89 11.63 5.83
C PHE A 33 -118.03 12.36 6.56
N VAL A 34 -117.82 13.63 6.89
CA VAL A 34 -118.80 14.43 7.64
C VAL A 34 -120.04 14.73 6.79
N GLU A 35 -119.88 14.95 5.49
CA GLU A 35 -121.01 15.12 4.58
C GLU A 35 -121.90 13.87 4.52
N ARG A 36 -121.29 12.67 4.51
CA ARG A 36 -122.02 11.39 4.56
C ARG A 36 -122.70 11.18 5.92
N GLU A 37 -121.98 11.40 7.02
CA GLU A 37 -122.53 11.20 8.36
C GLU A 37 -123.61 12.24 8.70
N ALA A 38 -123.55 13.46 8.18
CA ALA A 38 -124.62 14.46 8.32
C ALA A 38 -125.95 13.95 7.72
N LYS A 39 -125.91 13.26 6.58
CA LYS A 39 -127.08 12.64 5.95
C LYS A 39 -127.65 11.51 6.80
N ILE A 40 -126.78 10.72 7.43
CA ILE A 40 -127.20 9.64 8.34
C ILE A 40 -127.85 10.21 9.60
N VAL A 41 -127.21 11.19 10.24
CA VAL A 41 -127.76 11.87 11.43
C VAL A 41 -129.13 12.48 11.13
N HIS A 42 -129.27 13.13 9.97
CA HIS A 42 -130.53 13.69 9.50
C HIS A 42 -131.62 12.62 9.34
N ALA A 43 -131.31 11.52 8.65
CA ALA A 43 -132.23 10.41 8.46
C ALA A 43 -132.67 9.77 9.79
N ASP A 44 -131.72 9.55 10.71
CA ASP A 44 -132.00 9.00 12.05
C ASP A 44 -132.94 9.91 12.87
N ILE A 45 -132.69 11.22 12.85
CA ILE A 45 -133.52 12.21 13.54
C ILE A 45 -134.94 12.18 12.97
N TYR A 46 -135.06 12.11 11.65
CA TYR A 46 -136.35 12.09 10.98
C TYR A 46 -137.14 10.81 11.25
N GLN A 47 -136.47 9.65 11.30
CA GLN A 47 -137.09 8.37 11.66
C GLN A 47 -137.51 8.32 13.14
N ALA A 48 -136.75 8.96 14.03
CA ALA A 48 -137.04 8.99 15.46
C ALA A 48 -138.15 10.00 15.84
N ALA A 49 -138.37 11.03 15.02
CA ALA A 49 -139.38 12.04 15.26
C ALA A 49 -140.79 11.41 15.18
N LYS A 50 -141.60 11.63 16.22
CA LYS A 50 -142.98 11.10 16.28
C LYS A 50 -143.87 11.64 15.16
N SER A 51 -143.61 12.87 14.72
CA SER A 51 -144.22 13.51 13.58
C SER A 51 -143.19 14.42 12.90
N ASN A 52 -143.39 14.74 11.62
CA ASN A 52 -142.49 15.62 10.86
C ASN A 52 -142.71 17.11 11.17
N THR A 53 -143.08 17.43 12.42
CA THR A 53 -143.22 18.81 12.89
C THR A 53 -141.87 19.35 13.37
N ILE A 54 -141.67 20.66 13.24
CA ILE A 54 -140.44 21.34 13.69
C ILE A 54 -140.17 21.06 15.18
N LYS A 55 -141.23 20.99 16.01
CA LYS A 55 -141.12 20.73 17.45
C LYS A 55 -140.54 19.35 17.75
N ASP A 56 -140.99 18.32 17.02
CA ASP A 56 -140.54 16.95 17.23
C ASP A 56 -139.12 16.75 16.68
N ILE A 57 -138.81 17.30 15.50
CA ILE A 57 -137.45 17.29 14.94
C ILE A 57 -136.49 18.02 15.88
N ARG A 58 -136.87 19.18 16.43
CA ARG A 58 -136.08 19.91 17.41
C ARG A 58 -135.79 19.09 18.66
N ALA A 59 -136.78 18.36 19.16
CA ALA A 59 -136.62 17.51 20.33
C ALA A 59 -135.61 16.37 20.06
N GLU A 60 -135.66 15.75 18.87
CA GLU A 60 -134.69 14.72 18.47
C GLU A 60 -133.27 15.28 18.24
N ILE A 61 -133.14 16.48 17.65
CA ILE A 61 -131.85 17.18 17.56
C ILE A 61 -131.26 17.39 18.96
N THR A 62 -132.05 17.91 19.90
CA THR A 62 -131.62 18.15 21.29
C THR A 62 -131.24 16.85 21.99
N LYS A 63 -131.98 15.75 21.77
CA LYS A 63 -131.65 14.44 22.35
C LYS A 63 -130.31 13.89 21.85
N LYS A 64 -130.01 14.08 20.56
CA LYS A 64 -128.72 13.69 19.97
C LYS A 64 -127.62 14.73 20.21
N HIS A 65 -127.92 15.83 20.90
CA HIS A 65 -126.94 16.84 21.27
C HIS A 65 -126.31 16.51 22.62
N ARG A 66 -124.99 16.66 22.72
CA ARG A 66 -124.23 16.39 23.95
C ARG A 66 -124.65 17.28 25.12
N TYR A 67 -125.05 18.51 24.82
CA TYR A 67 -125.50 19.50 25.81
C TYR A 67 -127.02 19.61 25.83
N THR A 68 -127.62 19.55 27.03
CA THR A 68 -129.08 19.50 27.27
C THR A 68 -129.85 20.75 26.84
N ASN A 69 -129.21 21.92 26.83
CA ASN A 69 -129.73 23.18 26.27
C ASN A 69 -129.00 23.57 24.98
N GLY A 70 -128.35 22.60 24.34
CA GLY A 70 -127.58 22.81 23.13
C GLY A 70 -128.45 23.00 21.90
N GLY A 71 -127.83 23.49 20.83
CA GLY A 71 -128.51 23.86 19.61
C GLY A 71 -128.20 25.30 19.20
N SER A 72 -127.37 25.45 18.17
CA SER A 72 -127.10 26.73 17.52
C SER A 72 -128.19 27.05 16.51
N TRP A 73 -129.42 27.19 17.03
CA TRP A 73 -130.64 27.35 16.22
C TRP A 73 -130.59 28.54 15.26
N LYS A 74 -129.81 29.57 15.58
CA LYS A 74 -129.65 30.77 14.74
C LYS A 74 -128.88 30.52 13.45
N ASN A 75 -128.00 29.52 13.43
CA ASN A 75 -127.25 29.15 12.23
C ASN A 75 -128.12 28.44 11.20
N SER A 76 -129.31 27.98 11.58
CA SER A 76 -130.07 27.00 10.83
C SER A 76 -131.47 27.50 10.48
N SER A 77 -131.96 27.12 9.30
CA SER A 77 -133.34 27.36 8.90
C SER A 77 -134.21 26.13 9.22
N ASP A 78 -135.06 26.26 10.23
CA ASP A 78 -135.99 25.20 10.65
C ASP A 78 -136.94 24.72 9.53
N LYS A 79 -137.26 25.60 8.58
CA LYS A 79 -138.04 25.28 7.37
C LYS A 79 -137.37 24.27 6.46
N LEU A 80 -136.04 24.18 6.50
CA LEU A 80 -135.25 23.31 5.63
C LEU A 80 -134.81 22.01 6.33
N TRP A 81 -135.13 21.84 7.63
CA TRP A 81 -134.76 20.63 8.37
C TRP A 81 -135.33 19.34 7.80
N SER A 82 -136.43 19.38 7.06
CA SER A 82 -137.00 18.17 6.44
C SER A 82 -136.25 17.72 5.19
N SER A 83 -135.54 18.63 4.51
CA SER A 83 -134.97 18.38 3.19
C SER A 83 -133.45 18.59 3.11
N ASN A 84 -132.85 19.29 4.08
CA ASN A 84 -131.43 19.63 4.06
C ASN A 84 -130.72 19.10 5.33
N PRO A 85 -129.90 18.03 5.19
CA PRO A 85 -129.08 17.50 6.27
C PRO A 85 -128.12 18.51 6.89
N TRP A 86 -127.60 19.46 6.10
CA TRP A 86 -126.64 20.43 6.58
C TRP A 86 -127.28 21.51 7.45
N GLU A 87 -128.56 21.83 7.23
CA GLU A 87 -129.32 22.70 8.13
C GLU A 87 -129.46 22.06 9.51
N VAL A 88 -129.66 20.74 9.58
CA VAL A 88 -129.66 20.02 10.86
C VAL A 88 -128.25 19.96 11.46
N ALA A 89 -127.21 19.77 10.64
CA ALA A 89 -125.81 19.78 11.12
C ALA A 89 -125.42 21.12 11.75
N LYS A 90 -125.83 22.26 11.18
CA LYS A 90 -125.58 23.62 11.72
C LYS A 90 -126.09 23.82 13.14
N CYS A 91 -127.12 23.08 13.56
CA CYS A 91 -127.61 23.12 14.94
C CYS A 91 -126.56 22.64 15.95
N TYR A 92 -125.53 21.91 15.52
CA TYR A 92 -124.43 21.44 16.36
C TYR A 92 -123.17 22.32 16.26
N PHE A 93 -123.16 23.35 15.41
CA PHE A 93 -122.00 24.23 15.20
C PHE A 93 -121.86 25.27 16.34
N PRO A 94 -120.78 26.07 16.40
CA PRO A 94 -120.70 27.22 17.29
C PRO A 94 -121.81 28.25 17.01
N PRO A 95 -122.24 29.07 18.00
CA PRO A 95 -123.52 29.80 17.96
C PRO A 95 -123.71 30.91 16.92
N LYS A 96 -122.67 31.29 16.16
CA LYS A 96 -122.73 32.36 15.15
C LYS A 96 -121.77 32.07 13.99
N GLY A 97 -122.09 32.60 12.80
CA GLY A 97 -121.15 32.68 11.67
C GLY A 97 -121.27 31.55 10.64
N TYR A 98 -122.31 30.73 10.73
CA TYR A 98 -122.49 29.55 9.89
C TYR A 98 -123.82 29.52 9.13
N GLU A 99 -124.60 30.60 9.18
CA GLU A 99 -125.93 30.71 8.55
C GLU A 99 -125.90 30.32 7.06
N GLY A 100 -124.88 30.78 6.34
CA GLY A 100 -124.76 30.61 4.89
C GLY A 100 -123.95 29.40 4.41
N LYS A 101 -123.47 28.52 5.30
CA LYS A 101 -122.67 27.35 4.89
C LYS A 101 -123.59 26.21 4.49
N ASN A 102 -123.46 25.58 3.33
CA ASN A 102 -124.43 24.57 2.87
C ASN A 102 -123.86 23.15 2.69
N SER A 103 -122.56 22.97 2.95
CA SER A 103 -121.88 21.69 2.87
C SER A 103 -120.66 21.64 3.79
N ALA A 104 -120.09 20.45 3.97
CA ALA A 104 -118.80 20.29 4.64
C ALA A 104 -117.67 21.07 3.93
N GLN A 105 -117.74 21.19 2.60
CA GLN A 105 -116.74 21.93 1.80
C GLN A 105 -116.67 23.42 2.16
N GLU A 106 -117.83 24.03 2.36
CA GLU A 106 -117.93 25.47 2.68
C GLU A 106 -117.62 25.76 4.16
N THR A 107 -117.59 24.74 5.00
CA THR A 107 -117.48 24.86 6.45
C THR A 107 -116.03 24.73 6.90
N ASP A 108 -115.60 25.63 7.80
CA ASP A 108 -114.24 25.59 8.34
C ASP A 108 -114.04 24.40 9.30
N PHE A 109 -112.79 24.20 9.73
CA PHE A 109 -112.46 23.08 10.61
C PHE A 109 -113.24 23.11 11.94
N ASP A 110 -113.52 24.29 12.50
CA ASP A 110 -114.23 24.43 13.77
C ASP A 110 -115.71 24.06 13.67
N GLY A 111 -116.37 24.42 12.57
CA GLY A 111 -117.73 23.97 12.29
C GLY A 111 -117.81 22.45 12.16
N ILE A 112 -116.90 21.85 11.37
CA ILE A 112 -116.83 20.39 11.16
C ILE A 112 -116.58 19.65 12.48
N ILE A 113 -115.54 20.03 13.22
CA ILE A 113 -115.19 19.37 14.49
C ILE A 113 -116.25 19.61 15.56
N SER A 114 -116.85 20.80 15.62
CA SER A 114 -117.93 21.09 16.57
C SER A 114 -119.16 20.23 16.31
N PHE A 115 -119.52 19.98 15.05
CA PHE A 115 -120.60 19.05 14.74
C PHE A 115 -120.30 17.65 15.25
N MET A 116 -119.11 17.14 14.95
CA MET A 116 -118.68 15.82 15.37
C MET A 116 -118.63 15.69 16.90
N LEU A 117 -118.18 16.73 17.60
CA LEU A 117 -118.12 16.75 19.06
C LEU A 117 -119.49 16.89 19.71
N ASN A 118 -120.36 17.76 19.20
CA ASN A 118 -121.61 18.10 19.84
C ASN A 118 -122.73 17.10 19.51
N CYS A 119 -122.59 16.31 18.44
CA CYS A 119 -123.54 15.27 18.08
C CYS A 119 -123.11 13.90 18.65
N LEU A 120 -123.95 13.31 19.50
CA LEU A 120 -123.70 12.02 20.15
C LEU A 120 -123.56 10.85 19.16
N HIS A 121 -123.99 11.03 17.91
CA HIS A 121 -123.82 10.06 16.83
C HIS A 121 -122.36 9.62 16.65
N PHE A 122 -121.43 10.55 16.76
CA PHE A 122 -120.01 10.30 16.49
C PHE A 122 -119.28 9.59 17.64
N ASP A 123 -119.85 9.54 18.86
CA ASP A 123 -119.22 8.87 20.01
C ASP A 123 -118.97 7.39 19.75
N SER A 124 -119.85 6.76 18.97
CA SER A 124 -119.72 5.34 18.61
C SER A 124 -118.79 5.09 17.42
N LYS A 125 -118.37 6.14 16.69
CA LYS A 125 -117.68 6.01 15.39
C LYS A 125 -116.16 6.03 15.50
N PHE A 126 -115.61 6.75 16.47
CA PHE A 126 -114.16 6.85 16.67
C PHE A 126 -113.64 5.81 17.67
N SER A 127 -112.40 5.36 17.48
CA SER A 127 -111.76 4.30 18.26
C SER A 127 -111.35 4.74 19.66
N PHE A 128 -111.05 6.04 19.83
CA PHE A 128 -110.54 6.60 21.08
C PHE A 128 -111.65 7.19 21.95
N VAL A 129 -112.45 6.32 22.57
CA VAL A 129 -113.43 6.69 23.60
C VAL A 129 -113.26 5.78 24.82
N ILE A 130 -112.52 6.31 25.81
CA ILE A 130 -112.46 5.94 27.25
C ILE A 130 -111.76 4.60 27.61
N SER A 131 -110.57 4.71 28.20
CA SER A 131 -110.08 3.79 29.24
C SER A 131 -110.66 4.20 30.60
N LYS A 132 -111.06 3.23 31.44
CA LYS A 132 -111.72 3.48 32.74
C LYS A 132 -110.90 4.46 33.59
N GLY A 133 -111.50 5.60 33.94
CA GLY A 133 -110.95 6.58 34.90
C GLY A 133 -110.59 7.96 34.33
N GLN A 134 -110.68 8.16 33.01
CA GLN A 134 -110.40 9.47 32.39
C GLN A 134 -111.69 10.18 31.94
N THR A 135 -111.74 11.50 32.11
CA THR A 135 -112.88 12.33 31.68
C THR A 135 -112.89 12.46 30.15
N TYR A 136 -114.08 12.62 29.54
CA TYR A 136 -114.29 12.68 28.08
C TYR A 136 -113.36 13.70 27.37
N SER A 137 -112.94 14.77 28.06
CA SER A 137 -112.06 15.79 27.53
C SER A 137 -110.60 15.33 27.33
N GLN A 138 -110.12 14.29 28.02
CA GLN A 138 -108.67 13.99 28.03
C GLN A 138 -108.23 12.98 26.96
N THR A 139 -109.17 12.20 26.39
CA THR A 139 -108.83 11.07 25.48
C THR A 139 -109.37 11.20 24.07
N CYS A 140 -110.37 12.07 23.83
CA CYS A 140 -110.98 12.21 22.53
C CYS A 140 -110.07 13.00 21.56
N LEU A 141 -109.66 12.38 20.46
CA LEU A 141 -108.86 13.04 19.42
C LEU A 141 -109.58 14.24 18.77
N LEU A 142 -110.92 14.20 18.71
CA LEU A 142 -111.72 15.35 18.23
C LEU A 142 -111.60 16.55 19.19
N PHE A 143 -111.58 16.29 20.51
CA PHE A 143 -111.43 17.34 21.51
C PHE A 143 -110.02 17.94 21.43
N LYS A 144 -108.99 17.09 21.36
CA LYS A 144 -107.62 17.54 21.18
C LYS A 144 -107.48 18.38 19.91
N ALA A 145 -107.97 17.90 18.77
CA ALA A 145 -107.93 18.65 17.51
C ALA A 145 -108.61 20.03 17.60
N ARG A 146 -109.72 20.15 18.35
CA ARG A 146 -110.35 21.44 18.64
C ARG A 146 -109.49 22.34 19.51
N GLU A 147 -108.84 21.80 20.54
CA GLU A 147 -107.89 22.55 21.37
C GLU A 147 -106.72 23.08 20.53
N LEU A 148 -106.14 22.24 19.66
CA LEU A 148 -105.08 22.68 18.75
C LEU A 148 -105.54 23.84 17.88
N ARG A 149 -106.75 23.73 17.28
CA ARG A 149 -107.32 24.82 16.50
C ARG A 149 -107.45 26.10 17.34
N ASN A 150 -107.97 26.01 18.56
CA ASN A 150 -108.12 27.19 19.42
C ASN A 150 -106.78 27.85 19.73
N GLU A 151 -105.75 27.04 19.99
CA GLU A 151 -104.39 27.54 20.23
C GLU A 151 -103.76 28.17 18.98
N ILE A 152 -104.05 27.65 17.78
CA ILE A 152 -103.55 28.18 16.49
C ILE A 152 -104.30 29.44 16.06
N CYS A 153 -105.61 29.53 16.32
CA CYS A 153 -106.47 30.66 15.92
C CYS A 153 -106.48 31.82 16.93
N HIS A 154 -106.08 31.59 18.18
CA HIS A 154 -105.98 32.63 19.22
C HIS A 154 -104.61 32.75 19.93
N PRO A 155 -103.45 32.55 19.27
CA PRO A 155 -102.17 32.69 19.95
C PRO A 155 -101.80 34.18 20.11
N PRO A 156 -101.31 34.60 21.29
CA PRO A 156 -100.93 35.99 21.53
C PRO A 156 -99.69 36.45 20.75
N SER A 157 -98.83 35.54 20.28
CA SER A 157 -97.56 35.87 19.59
C SER A 157 -97.41 35.31 18.17
N LEU A 158 -98.38 34.55 17.65
CA LEU A 158 -98.31 33.87 16.34
C LEU A 158 -97.09 32.93 16.18
N GLU A 159 -96.59 32.37 17.29
CA GLU A 159 -95.40 31.53 17.34
C GLU A 159 -95.76 30.12 17.86
N ILE A 160 -95.26 29.09 17.17
CA ILE A 160 -95.43 27.69 17.54
C ILE A 160 -94.05 27.02 17.56
N SER A 161 -93.68 26.39 18.68
CA SER A 161 -92.44 25.63 18.78
C SER A 161 -92.48 24.37 17.92
N ASP A 162 -91.33 23.86 17.50
CA ASP A 162 -91.23 22.60 16.72
C ASP A 162 -91.95 21.44 17.43
N GLN A 163 -91.74 21.32 18.76
CA GLN A 163 -92.38 20.29 19.56
C GLN A 163 -93.91 20.38 19.48
N LYS A 164 -94.45 21.60 19.55
CA LYS A 164 -95.89 21.81 19.53
C LYS A 164 -96.49 21.60 18.13
N LEU A 165 -95.79 22.01 17.09
CA LEU A 165 -96.17 21.69 15.70
C LEU A 165 -96.20 20.16 15.48
N GLN A 166 -95.19 19.44 15.95
CA GLN A 166 -95.13 17.98 15.82
C GLN A 166 -96.26 17.29 16.59
N GLU A 167 -96.59 17.78 17.79
CA GLU A 167 -97.76 17.32 18.55
C GLU A 167 -99.06 17.56 17.78
N TYR A 168 -99.19 18.71 17.14
CA TYR A 168 -100.37 19.06 16.36
C TYR A 168 -100.55 18.16 15.14
N LEU A 169 -99.51 18.01 14.33
CA LEU A 169 -99.50 17.15 13.15
C LEU A 169 -99.81 15.70 13.54
N THR A 170 -99.15 15.19 14.58
CA THR A 170 -99.37 13.83 15.07
C THR A 170 -100.82 13.61 15.52
N THR A 171 -101.43 14.59 16.17
CA THR A 171 -102.82 14.50 16.63
C THR A 171 -103.80 14.47 15.45
N LEU A 172 -103.60 15.33 14.45
CA LEU A 172 -104.44 15.37 13.24
C LEU A 172 -104.27 14.11 12.39
N ILE A 173 -103.05 13.60 12.24
CA ILE A 173 -102.77 12.34 11.55
C ILE A 173 -103.47 11.17 12.26
N LYS A 174 -103.38 11.10 13.59
CA LYS A 174 -104.07 10.06 14.38
C LYS A 174 -105.59 10.15 14.26
N LEU A 175 -106.14 11.37 14.20
CA LEU A 175 -107.58 11.57 14.01
C LEU A 175 -108.03 11.06 12.64
N LEU A 176 -107.32 11.45 11.57
CA LEU A 176 -107.66 11.05 10.21
C LEU A 176 -107.35 9.58 9.91
N SER A 177 -106.42 8.98 10.64
CA SER A 177 -106.07 7.56 10.56
C SER A 177 -106.92 6.67 11.49
N ASP A 178 -108.05 7.17 12.03
CA ASP A 178 -108.87 6.37 12.94
C ASP A 178 -109.38 5.11 12.23
N SER A 179 -108.95 3.94 12.74
CA SER A 179 -109.16 2.65 12.09
C SER A 179 -110.62 2.22 12.00
N LYS A 180 -111.50 2.82 12.80
CA LYS A 180 -112.91 2.44 12.89
C LYS A 180 -113.80 3.18 11.90
N CYS A 181 -113.45 4.40 11.52
CA CYS A 181 -114.32 5.25 10.69
C CYS A 181 -113.67 5.90 9.47
N LEU A 182 -112.34 6.12 9.48
CA LEU A 182 -111.66 6.88 8.42
C LEU A 182 -110.59 6.09 7.66
N ALA A 183 -110.21 4.88 8.12
CA ALA A 183 -109.17 4.07 7.46
C ALA A 183 -109.40 3.79 5.96
N GLN A 184 -110.66 3.70 5.50
CA GLN A 184 -111.00 3.46 4.10
C GLN A 184 -111.38 4.74 3.33
N ASP A 185 -111.40 5.90 4.00
CA ASP A 185 -111.78 7.17 3.37
C ASP A 185 -110.61 7.73 2.55
N LYS A 186 -110.84 8.01 1.26
CA LYS A 186 -109.77 8.38 0.33
C LYS A 186 -109.23 9.78 0.64
N GLU A 187 -110.11 10.70 1.01
CA GLU A 187 -109.79 12.09 1.33
C GLU A 187 -109.05 12.17 2.65
N ALA A 188 -109.45 11.39 3.66
CA ALA A 188 -108.72 11.27 4.92
C ALA A 188 -107.31 10.71 4.70
N ASN A 189 -107.17 9.62 3.93
CA ASN A 189 -105.86 9.04 3.60
C ASN A 189 -104.97 10.01 2.80
N THR A 190 -105.55 10.77 1.86
CA THR A 190 -104.83 11.81 1.10
C THR A 190 -104.37 12.94 2.02
N ALA A 191 -105.20 13.34 2.98
CA ALA A 191 -104.85 14.34 3.98
C ALA A 191 -103.74 13.85 4.90
N VAL A 192 -103.75 12.58 5.33
CA VAL A 192 -102.65 11.96 6.12
C VAL A 192 -101.32 12.05 5.37
N LEU A 193 -101.26 11.67 4.09
CA LEU A 193 -100.03 11.76 3.30
C LEU A 193 -99.46 13.19 3.24
N LYS A 194 -100.33 14.19 3.06
CA LYS A 194 -99.91 15.61 3.04
C LYS A 194 -99.43 16.10 4.41
N LEU A 195 -100.07 15.63 5.49
CA LEU A 195 -99.62 15.95 6.85
C LEU A 195 -98.27 15.27 7.16
N ASP A 196 -98.03 14.05 6.68
CA ASP A 196 -96.74 13.36 6.80
C ASP A 196 -95.63 14.08 6.00
N GLU A 197 -95.93 14.58 4.81
CA GLU A 197 -95.00 15.40 4.01
C GLU A 197 -94.63 16.71 4.74
N LEU A 198 -95.64 17.35 5.35
CA LEU A 198 -95.46 18.51 6.22
C LEU A 198 -94.63 18.19 7.46
N GLN A 199 -94.82 17.00 8.04
CA GLN A 199 -94.12 16.55 9.25
C GLN A 199 -92.63 16.27 9.03
N ASN A 200 -92.28 15.73 7.86
CA ASN A 200 -90.92 15.29 7.52
C ASN A 200 -90.10 16.34 6.75
N GLU A 201 -90.54 17.59 6.73
CA GLU A 201 -89.87 18.72 6.06
C GLU A 201 -89.56 18.50 4.56
N LYS A 202 -90.27 17.57 3.89
CA LYS A 202 -90.05 17.24 2.47
C LYS A 202 -90.71 18.22 1.50
N MET A 203 -91.49 19.16 2.00
CA MET A 203 -92.27 20.10 1.19
C MET A 203 -91.47 21.38 0.94
N SER A 204 -91.27 21.75 -0.33
CA SER A 204 -90.48 22.93 -0.67
C SER A 204 -91.23 24.22 -0.32
N PHE A 205 -90.49 25.33 -0.19
CA PHE A 205 -91.07 26.66 0.05
C PHE A 205 -92.11 27.04 -1.03
N ASN A 206 -91.85 26.65 -2.29
CA ASN A 206 -92.76 26.91 -3.41
C ASN A 206 -94.05 26.08 -3.31
N ASP A 207 -93.96 24.81 -2.91
CA ASP A 207 -95.13 23.93 -2.70
C ASP A 207 -96.01 24.47 -1.57
N LEU A 208 -95.40 25.00 -0.50
CA LEU A 208 -96.12 25.59 0.62
C LEU A 208 -96.84 26.89 0.23
N ILE A 209 -96.19 27.74 -0.58
CA ILE A 209 -96.81 28.94 -1.15
C ILE A 209 -97.98 28.58 -2.07
N GLU A 210 -97.85 27.54 -2.90
CA GLU A 210 -98.90 27.10 -3.81
C GLU A 210 -100.11 26.53 -3.07
N LEU A 211 -99.89 25.75 -2.00
CA LEU A 211 -100.96 25.24 -1.14
C LEU A 211 -101.67 26.36 -0.37
N LEU A 212 -100.95 27.35 0.15
CA LEU A 212 -101.54 28.52 0.79
C LEU A 212 -102.37 29.34 -0.21
N LYS A 213 -101.90 29.53 -1.45
CA LYS A 213 -102.67 30.18 -2.51
C LYS A 213 -103.95 29.41 -2.85
N LYS A 214 -103.88 28.08 -2.88
CA LYS A 214 -105.04 27.20 -3.14
C LYS A 214 -106.07 27.30 -2.01
N SER A 215 -105.62 27.24 -0.75
CA SER A 215 -106.48 27.41 0.44
C SER A 215 -107.13 28.80 0.49
N HIS A 216 -106.37 29.86 0.18
CA HIS A 216 -106.88 31.22 0.08
C HIS A 216 -107.94 31.38 -1.03
N LYS A 217 -107.76 30.70 -2.17
CA LYS A 217 -108.74 30.68 -3.26
C LYS A 217 -110.05 30.01 -2.83
N THR A 218 -110.00 28.93 -2.08
CA THR A 218 -111.19 28.24 -1.54
C THR A 218 -111.95 29.10 -0.54
N LEU A 219 -111.27 29.96 0.23
CA LEU A 219 -111.88 30.91 1.16
C LEU A 219 -112.50 32.15 0.49
N LYS A 220 -112.01 32.53 -0.69
CA LYS A 220 -112.53 33.67 -1.47
C LYS A 220 -113.94 33.41 -2.02
N ASP A 221 -114.33 32.14 -2.16
CA ASP A 221 -115.61 31.73 -2.74
C ASP A 221 -116.73 31.51 -1.71
N VAL A 222 -116.45 31.61 -0.39
CA VAL A 222 -117.49 31.46 0.66
C VAL A 222 -117.87 32.80 1.30
N ASN A 223 -118.83 33.44 0.64
CA ASN A 223 -119.78 34.45 1.13
C ASN A 223 -119.27 35.83 1.61
N LYS A 224 -119.92 36.84 1.03
CA LYS A 224 -119.66 38.30 1.05
C LYS A 224 -119.94 38.94 2.40
N PRO A 225 -118.91 39.29 3.20
CA PRO A 225 -118.79 40.68 3.64
C PRO A 225 -117.31 41.11 3.88
N GLY A 226 -116.52 41.23 2.81
CA GLY A 226 -115.09 41.56 2.93
C GLY A 226 -114.60 42.67 2.00
N GLU A 227 -115.45 43.52 1.44
CA GLU A 227 -115.02 44.45 0.37
C GLU A 227 -113.95 45.48 0.82
N LEU A 228 -113.87 45.81 2.12
CA LEU A 228 -112.81 46.66 2.67
C LEU A 228 -111.53 45.87 3.02
N ILE A 229 -111.68 44.70 3.65
CA ILE A 229 -110.56 43.83 4.06
C ILE A 229 -109.88 43.22 2.82
N TYR A 230 -110.63 42.83 1.79
CA TYR A 230 -110.08 42.34 0.54
C TYR A 230 -109.34 43.43 -0.22
N LYS A 231 -109.78 44.69 -0.19
CA LYS A 231 -109.06 45.79 -0.86
C LYS A 231 -107.75 46.14 -0.17
N GLU A 232 -107.75 46.21 1.17
CA GLU A 232 -106.52 46.41 1.96
C GLU A 232 -105.57 45.20 1.84
N MET A 233 -106.11 43.98 1.82
CA MET A 233 -105.31 42.76 1.66
C MET A 233 -104.75 42.63 0.24
N ASP A 234 -105.51 42.97 -0.80
CA ASP A 234 -105.04 42.95 -2.20
C ASP A 234 -103.99 44.05 -2.45
N GLU A 235 -104.16 45.25 -1.87
CA GLU A 235 -103.13 46.28 -1.88
C GLU A 235 -101.87 45.88 -1.10
N THR A 236 -102.03 45.17 0.02
CA THR A 236 -100.91 44.66 0.82
C THR A 236 -100.18 43.53 0.11
N LEU A 237 -100.91 42.62 -0.53
CA LEU A 237 -100.36 41.54 -1.36
C LEU A 237 -99.66 42.10 -2.60
N ALA A 238 -100.23 43.09 -3.28
CA ALA A 238 -99.60 43.75 -4.42
C ALA A 238 -98.28 44.45 -4.01
N LYS A 239 -98.26 45.12 -2.85
CA LYS A 239 -97.03 45.71 -2.29
C LYS A 239 -96.00 44.64 -1.91
N ALA A 240 -96.43 43.53 -1.30
CA ALA A 240 -95.56 42.42 -0.95
C ALA A 240 -94.98 41.73 -2.20
N LEU A 241 -95.77 41.54 -3.25
CA LEU A 241 -95.30 40.99 -4.53
C LEU A 241 -94.24 41.88 -5.19
N LYS A 242 -94.46 43.19 -5.22
CA LYS A 242 -93.48 44.14 -5.78
C LYS A 242 -92.15 44.13 -5.01
N ILE A 243 -92.19 43.96 -3.69
CA ILE A 243 -90.98 43.83 -2.84
C ILE A 243 -90.28 42.49 -3.10
N LEU A 244 -91.04 41.41 -3.26
CA LEU A 244 -90.49 40.10 -3.60
C LEU A 244 -89.82 40.12 -4.97
N GLU A 245 -90.45 40.72 -5.98
CA GLU A 245 -89.85 40.92 -7.30
C GLU A 245 -88.53 41.70 -7.22
N ALA A 246 -88.49 42.80 -6.46
CA ALA A 246 -87.26 43.56 -6.25
C ALA A 246 -86.16 42.74 -5.55
N ARG A 247 -86.52 41.90 -4.56
CA ARG A 247 -85.56 41.00 -3.88
C ARG A 247 -85.09 39.87 -4.78
N ILE A 248 -85.96 39.34 -5.65
CA ILE A 248 -85.59 38.34 -6.64
C ILE A 248 -84.56 38.94 -7.61
N GLN A 249 -84.81 40.14 -8.12
CA GLN A 249 -83.85 40.83 -8.99
C GLN A 249 -82.50 41.13 -8.31
N ASP A 250 -82.50 41.49 -7.03
CA ASP A 250 -81.25 41.66 -6.25
C ASP A 250 -80.50 40.32 -6.08
N LEU A 251 -81.22 39.24 -5.77
CA LEU A 251 -80.64 37.91 -5.65
C LEU A 251 -80.10 37.39 -6.99
N GLU A 252 -80.79 37.64 -8.10
CA GLU A 252 -80.32 37.32 -9.45
C GLU A 252 -79.00 38.03 -9.75
N LYS A 253 -78.89 39.34 -9.48
CA LYS A 253 -77.63 40.08 -9.65
C LYS A 253 -76.51 39.56 -8.76
N ARG A 254 -76.82 39.21 -7.51
CA ARG A 254 -75.85 38.61 -6.58
C ARG A 254 -75.42 37.23 -7.04
N HIS A 255 -76.32 36.46 -7.63
CA HIS A 255 -76.03 35.16 -8.21
C HIS A 255 -75.09 35.29 -9.40
N GLU A 256 -75.38 36.18 -10.35
CA GLU A 256 -74.52 36.49 -11.51
C GLU A 256 -73.12 36.96 -11.08
N ASN A 257 -73.04 37.83 -10.07
CA ASN A 257 -71.76 38.25 -9.50
C ASN A 257 -71.01 37.12 -8.76
N THR A 258 -71.73 36.13 -8.23
CA THR A 258 -71.11 34.96 -7.60
C THR A 258 -70.60 34.01 -8.68
N GLU A 259 -71.37 33.79 -9.74
CA GLU A 259 -71.00 32.95 -10.88
C GLU A 259 -69.75 33.47 -11.59
N THR A 260 -69.68 34.78 -11.86
CA THR A 260 -68.46 35.42 -12.41
C THR A 260 -67.26 35.27 -11.48
N ARG A 261 -67.44 35.39 -10.16
CA ARG A 261 -66.35 35.15 -9.19
C ARG A 261 -65.89 33.69 -9.17
N VAL A 262 -66.80 32.74 -9.37
CA VAL A 262 -66.46 31.31 -9.47
C VAL A 262 -65.65 31.07 -10.74
N GLN A 263 -66.05 31.61 -11.89
CA GLN A 263 -65.29 31.50 -13.14
C GLN A 263 -63.85 32.03 -13.00
N VAL A 264 -63.66 33.18 -12.34
CA VAL A 264 -62.32 33.72 -12.08
C VAL A 264 -61.50 32.81 -11.14
N LEU A 265 -62.15 32.15 -10.18
CA LEU A 265 -61.47 31.19 -9.31
C LEU A 265 -61.09 29.92 -10.04
N GLU A 266 -61.92 29.44 -10.97
CA GLU A 266 -61.63 28.28 -11.84
C GLU A 266 -60.42 28.57 -12.73
N GLU A 267 -60.36 29.73 -13.40
CA GLU A 267 -59.21 30.13 -14.22
C GLU A 267 -57.93 30.23 -13.37
N ARG A 268 -58.03 30.79 -12.16
CA ARG A 268 -56.89 30.85 -11.24
C ARG A 268 -56.46 29.46 -10.76
N HIS A 269 -57.38 28.54 -10.59
CA HIS A 269 -57.09 27.17 -10.22
C HIS A 269 -56.33 26.47 -11.35
N GLU A 270 -56.80 26.57 -12.58
CA GLU A 270 -56.14 26.01 -13.77
C GLU A 270 -54.72 26.59 -13.97
N ASN A 271 -54.55 27.90 -13.79
CA ASN A 271 -53.21 28.53 -13.83
C ASN A 271 -52.31 28.06 -12.67
N THR A 272 -52.88 27.73 -11.51
CA THR A 272 -52.10 27.17 -10.39
C THR A 272 -51.68 25.74 -10.69
N GLU A 273 -52.58 24.93 -11.25
CA GLU A 273 -52.34 23.54 -11.64
C GLU A 273 -51.24 23.43 -12.70
N THR A 274 -51.32 24.24 -13.76
CA THR A 274 -50.25 24.33 -14.78
C THR A 274 -48.90 24.75 -14.20
N ARG A 275 -48.88 25.70 -13.25
CA ARG A 275 -47.64 26.09 -12.56
C ARG A 275 -47.07 24.97 -11.69
N VAL A 276 -47.92 24.16 -11.07
CA VAL A 276 -47.49 22.98 -10.30
C VAL A 276 -46.86 21.94 -11.24
N GLN A 277 -47.49 21.64 -12.38
CA GLN A 277 -46.92 20.72 -13.38
C GLN A 277 -45.54 21.17 -13.87
N VAL A 278 -45.36 22.46 -14.17
CA VAL A 278 -44.04 23.01 -14.57
C VAL A 278 -43.01 22.89 -13.44
N LEU A 279 -43.42 23.02 -12.18
CA LEU A 279 -42.52 22.83 -11.04
C LEU A 279 -42.14 21.36 -10.86
N GLU A 280 -43.07 20.43 -11.08
CA GLU A 280 -42.82 18.99 -11.04
C GLU A 280 -41.81 18.58 -12.13
N GLU A 281 -41.99 19.01 -13.38
CA GLU A 281 -41.02 18.76 -14.46
C GLU A 281 -39.63 19.34 -14.15
N ARG A 282 -39.58 20.55 -13.57
CA ARG A 282 -38.31 21.16 -13.16
C ARG A 282 -37.65 20.40 -12.01
N HIS A 283 -38.44 19.84 -11.11
CA HIS A 283 -37.95 19.01 -10.01
C HIS A 283 -37.33 17.72 -10.56
N GLU A 284 -38.02 17.01 -11.45
CA GLU A 284 -37.52 15.81 -12.11
C GLU A 284 -36.24 16.06 -12.92
N ASN A 285 -36.17 17.17 -13.66
CA ASN A 285 -34.95 17.57 -14.36
C ASN A 285 -33.80 17.92 -13.40
N THR A 286 -34.10 18.47 -12.23
CA THR A 286 -33.08 18.75 -11.22
C THR A 286 -32.56 17.46 -10.61
N GLU A 287 -33.45 16.52 -10.30
CA GLU A 287 -33.11 15.20 -9.76
C GLU A 287 -32.24 14.39 -10.72
N THR A 288 -32.60 14.33 -12.01
CA THR A 288 -31.76 13.69 -13.04
C THR A 288 -30.39 14.34 -13.18
N ARG A 289 -30.29 15.68 -13.10
CA ARG A 289 -29.00 16.38 -13.10
C ARG A 289 -28.14 16.07 -11.88
N VAL A 290 -28.76 15.89 -10.71
CA VAL A 290 -28.04 15.48 -9.49
C VAL A 290 -27.47 14.08 -9.66
N GLN A 291 -28.26 13.12 -10.17
CA GLN A 291 -27.79 11.75 -10.44
C GLN A 291 -26.59 11.72 -11.40
N VAL A 292 -26.62 12.52 -12.47
CA VAL A 292 -25.49 12.63 -13.41
C VAL A 292 -24.25 13.23 -12.73
N LEU A 293 -24.42 14.18 -11.81
CA LEU A 293 -23.30 14.75 -11.06
C LEU A 293 -22.71 13.75 -10.07
N GLU A 294 -23.54 12.94 -9.42
CA GLU A 294 -23.12 11.85 -8.53
C GLU A 294 -22.28 10.81 -9.30
N GLU A 295 -22.75 10.33 -10.45
CA GLU A 295 -22.01 9.39 -11.29
C GLU A 295 -20.66 9.97 -11.77
N ARG A 296 -20.64 11.27 -12.15
CA ARG A 296 -19.39 11.96 -12.51
C ARG A 296 -18.44 12.09 -11.33
N HIS A 297 -18.96 12.29 -10.12
CA HIS A 297 -18.14 12.36 -8.91
C HIS A 297 -17.50 11.01 -8.62
N GLU A 298 -18.27 9.92 -8.65
CA GLU A 298 -17.78 8.56 -8.46
C GLU A 298 -16.70 8.19 -9.48
N ASN A 299 -16.91 8.51 -10.77
CA ASN A 299 -15.90 8.29 -11.81
C ASN A 299 -14.65 9.18 -11.63
N THR A 300 -14.79 10.36 -11.02
CA THR A 300 -13.62 11.19 -10.70
C THR A 300 -12.83 10.59 -9.55
N GLU A 301 -13.51 10.07 -8.54
CA GLU A 301 -12.91 9.41 -7.38
C GLU A 301 -12.13 8.15 -7.78
N THR A 302 -12.70 7.29 -8.63
CA THR A 302 -11.98 6.12 -9.17
C THR A 302 -10.75 6.53 -9.97
N ARG A 303 -10.84 7.58 -10.80
CA ARG A 303 -9.68 8.10 -11.55
C ARG A 303 -8.58 8.66 -10.65
N VAL A 304 -8.95 9.24 -9.51
CA VAL A 304 -7.97 9.72 -8.52
C VAL A 304 -7.24 8.53 -7.90
N GLN A 305 -7.96 7.48 -7.51
CA GLN A 305 -7.37 6.25 -6.97
C GLN A 305 -6.40 5.59 -7.97
N ASP A 306 -6.78 5.49 -9.25
CA ASP A 306 -5.89 4.98 -10.31
C ASP A 306 -4.60 5.83 -10.45
N VAL A 307 -4.70 7.15 -10.29
CA VAL A 307 -3.53 8.05 -10.36
C VAL A 307 -2.64 7.88 -9.13
N GLU A 308 -3.22 7.70 -7.94
CA GLU A 308 -2.50 7.43 -6.70
C GLU A 308 -1.72 6.11 -6.80
N GLU A 309 -2.34 5.03 -7.26
CA GLU A 309 -1.65 3.73 -7.45
C GLU A 309 -0.50 3.84 -8.46
N ARG A 310 -0.72 4.55 -9.58
CA ARG A 310 0.35 4.81 -10.56
C ARG A 310 1.48 5.64 -9.97
N HIS A 311 1.19 6.56 -9.07
CA HIS A 311 2.19 7.38 -8.40
C HIS A 311 3.06 6.51 -7.48
N GLU A 312 2.46 5.68 -6.63
CA GLU A 312 3.19 4.72 -5.76
C GLU A 312 4.07 3.76 -6.58
N ASN A 313 3.56 3.24 -7.69
CA ASN A 313 4.35 2.38 -8.58
C ASN A 313 5.51 3.13 -9.26
N THR A 314 5.33 4.42 -9.55
CA THR A 314 6.41 5.25 -10.08
C THR A 314 7.46 5.52 -9.01
N GLU A 315 7.05 5.82 -7.78
CA GLU A 315 7.95 6.06 -6.65
C GLU A 315 8.80 4.82 -6.33
N THR A 316 8.18 3.64 -6.26
CA THR A 316 8.91 2.37 -6.07
C THR A 316 9.90 2.10 -7.21
N ARG A 317 9.54 2.38 -8.47
CA ARG A 317 10.48 2.26 -9.61
C ARG A 317 11.65 3.23 -9.51
N VAL A 318 11.43 4.46 -9.02
CA VAL A 318 12.50 5.43 -8.80
C VAL A 318 13.47 4.93 -7.72
N GLN A 319 12.96 4.41 -6.60
CA GLN A 319 13.82 3.84 -5.54
C GLN A 319 14.70 2.69 -6.05
N VAL A 320 14.13 1.79 -6.88
CA VAL A 320 14.91 0.69 -7.50
C VAL A 320 15.99 1.22 -8.44
N LEU A 321 15.70 2.29 -9.19
CA LEU A 321 16.70 2.93 -10.07
C LEU A 321 17.80 3.62 -9.27
N GLU A 322 17.46 4.27 -8.15
CA GLU A 322 18.43 4.89 -7.24
C GLU A 322 19.37 3.84 -6.64
N GLU A 323 18.85 2.72 -6.12
CA GLU A 323 19.67 1.60 -5.63
C GLU A 323 20.56 1.00 -6.74
N GLY A 324 20.00 0.86 -7.94
CA GLY A 324 20.75 0.41 -9.12
C GLY A 324 21.88 1.38 -9.51
N HIS A 325 21.66 2.69 -9.37
CA HIS A 325 22.67 3.71 -9.62
C HIS A 325 23.78 3.65 -8.58
N GLU A 326 23.46 3.60 -7.28
CA GLU A 326 24.45 3.47 -6.20
C GLU A 326 25.33 2.23 -6.37
N ASN A 327 24.74 1.09 -6.72
CA ASN A 327 25.50 -0.14 -6.96
C ASN A 327 26.41 -0.01 -8.20
N THR A 328 25.96 0.69 -9.24
CA THR A 328 26.78 0.95 -10.43
C THR A 328 27.95 1.86 -10.09
N GLU A 329 27.71 2.93 -9.32
CA GLU A 329 28.73 3.86 -8.86
C GLU A 329 29.79 3.15 -8.00
N THR A 330 29.35 2.29 -7.09
CA THR A 330 30.26 1.43 -6.29
C THR A 330 31.12 0.53 -7.17
N ARG A 331 30.53 -0.08 -8.22
CA ARG A 331 31.28 -0.91 -9.18
C ARG A 331 32.28 -0.10 -9.99
N VAL A 332 31.96 1.13 -10.36
CA VAL A 332 32.88 2.04 -11.05
C VAL A 332 34.08 2.35 -10.17
N GLN A 333 33.86 2.72 -8.90
CA GLN A 333 34.95 2.98 -7.96
C GLN A 333 35.89 1.78 -7.79
N VAL A 334 35.35 0.56 -7.68
CA VAL A 334 36.16 -0.67 -7.61
C VAL A 334 36.97 -0.89 -8.89
N LEU A 335 36.41 -0.56 -10.06
CA LEU A 335 37.13 -0.67 -11.33
C LEU A 335 38.24 0.38 -11.44
N GLU A 336 38.00 1.61 -10.97
CA GLU A 336 39.00 2.67 -10.91
C GLU A 336 40.18 2.26 -10.01
N GLU A 337 39.93 1.75 -8.80
CA GLU A 337 40.98 1.27 -7.90
C GLU A 337 41.79 0.11 -8.53
N ARG A 338 41.09 -0.83 -9.20
CA ARG A 338 41.77 -1.92 -9.93
C ARG A 338 42.61 -1.42 -11.09
N HIS A 339 42.16 -0.37 -11.78
CA HIS A 339 42.91 0.25 -12.86
C HIS A 339 44.19 0.89 -12.33
N GLU A 340 44.08 1.70 -11.27
CA GLU A 340 45.23 2.36 -10.63
C GLU A 340 46.27 1.35 -10.12
N ASN A 341 45.82 0.24 -9.51
CA ASN A 341 46.72 -0.83 -9.07
C ASN A 341 47.40 -1.54 -10.27
N THR A 342 46.68 -1.71 -11.37
CA THR A 342 47.23 -2.30 -12.59
C THR A 342 48.27 -1.37 -13.22
N GLU A 343 48.00 -0.06 -13.26
CA GLU A 343 48.92 0.96 -13.74
C GLU A 343 50.21 1.00 -12.91
N THR A 344 50.08 0.95 -11.57
CA THR A 344 51.23 0.83 -10.65
C THR A 344 52.05 -0.44 -10.93
N ARG A 345 51.40 -1.59 -11.14
CA ARG A 345 52.08 -2.85 -11.47
C ARG A 345 52.80 -2.81 -12.82
N VAL A 346 52.26 -2.09 -13.80
CA VAL A 346 52.90 -1.90 -15.10
C VAL A 346 54.18 -1.07 -14.93
N GLN A 347 54.12 0.03 -14.18
CA GLN A 347 55.31 0.84 -13.88
C GLN A 347 56.41 0.03 -13.19
N ASP A 348 56.06 -0.78 -12.19
CA ASP A 348 56.99 -1.69 -11.51
C ASP A 348 57.67 -2.69 -12.48
N VAL A 349 56.91 -3.20 -13.45
CA VAL A 349 57.44 -4.11 -14.48
C VAL A 349 58.36 -3.38 -15.44
N GLU A 350 58.01 -2.15 -15.84
CA GLU A 350 58.84 -1.30 -16.69
C GLU A 350 60.18 -0.99 -16.02
N GLU A 351 60.19 -0.58 -14.73
CA GLU A 351 61.43 -0.34 -13.98
C GLU A 351 62.30 -1.60 -13.87
N ARG A 352 61.67 -2.75 -13.61
CA ARG A 352 62.39 -4.04 -13.59
C ARG A 352 62.97 -4.40 -14.95
N HIS A 353 62.26 -4.08 -16.03
CA HIS A 353 62.75 -4.31 -17.39
C HIS A 353 63.97 -3.44 -17.67
N GLU A 354 63.92 -2.13 -17.39
CA GLU A 354 65.06 -1.22 -17.56
C GLU A 354 66.29 -1.66 -16.75
N ASN A 355 66.09 -2.10 -15.50
CA ASN A 355 67.19 -2.62 -14.68
C ASN A 355 67.78 -3.92 -15.26
N THR A 356 66.94 -4.82 -15.77
CA THR A 356 67.40 -6.06 -16.43
C THR A 356 68.19 -5.75 -17.70
N GLU A 357 67.72 -4.78 -18.48
CA GLU A 357 68.40 -4.33 -19.70
C GLU A 357 69.77 -3.72 -19.40
N THR A 358 69.88 -2.92 -18.32
CA THR A 358 71.15 -2.39 -17.83
C THR A 358 72.11 -3.52 -17.40
N GLN A 359 71.60 -4.53 -16.69
CA GLN A 359 72.40 -5.70 -16.29
C GLN A 359 72.88 -6.52 -17.48
N LEU A 360 72.07 -6.66 -18.53
CA LEU A 360 72.47 -7.34 -19.76
C LEU A 360 73.58 -6.58 -20.48
N GLN A 361 73.51 -5.24 -20.54
CA GLN A 361 74.58 -4.41 -21.09
C GLN A 361 75.91 -4.56 -20.33
N ASP A 362 75.88 -4.55 -18.99
CA ASP A 362 77.09 -4.79 -18.17
C ASP A 362 77.66 -6.21 -18.42
N LEU A 363 76.78 -7.21 -18.54
CA LEU A 363 77.22 -8.58 -18.82
C LEU A 363 77.85 -8.71 -20.22
N GLU A 364 77.31 -8.01 -21.21
CA GLU A 364 77.83 -7.96 -22.58
C GLU A 364 79.22 -7.30 -22.60
N GLU A 365 79.41 -6.15 -21.93
CA GLU A 365 80.73 -5.50 -21.80
C GLU A 365 81.76 -6.42 -21.09
N ARG A 366 81.33 -7.10 -20.02
CA ARG A 366 82.18 -8.08 -19.32
C ARG A 366 82.54 -9.27 -20.20
N TYR A 367 81.62 -9.72 -21.06
CA TYR A 367 81.88 -10.79 -22.02
C TYR A 367 82.92 -10.35 -23.05
N GLU A 368 82.77 -9.16 -23.66
CA GLU A 368 83.75 -8.60 -24.61
C GLU A 368 85.15 -8.44 -23.99
N ASN A 369 85.22 -7.98 -22.74
CA ASN A 369 86.49 -7.88 -22.02
C ASN A 369 87.12 -9.27 -21.74
N THR A 370 86.30 -10.27 -21.40
CA THR A 370 86.77 -11.64 -21.19
C THR A 370 87.28 -12.24 -22.50
N GLU A 371 86.56 -12.04 -23.60
CA GLU A 371 86.97 -12.45 -24.95
C GLU A 371 88.32 -11.82 -25.33
N SER A 372 88.49 -10.51 -25.07
CA SER A 372 89.76 -9.81 -25.30
C SER A 372 90.90 -10.38 -24.45
N GLN A 373 90.65 -10.72 -23.18
CA GLN A 373 91.66 -11.37 -22.33
C GLN A 373 92.05 -12.77 -22.82
N VAL A 374 91.08 -13.53 -23.33
CA VAL A 374 91.34 -14.85 -23.93
C VAL A 374 92.23 -14.71 -25.15
N GLN A 375 91.96 -13.75 -26.05
CA GLN A 375 92.81 -13.49 -27.22
C GLN A 375 94.26 -13.14 -26.80
N ILE A 376 94.44 -12.29 -25.79
CA ILE A 376 95.78 -11.97 -25.26
C ILE A 376 96.47 -13.22 -24.69
N LEU A 377 95.73 -14.09 -24.01
CA LEU A 377 96.29 -15.34 -23.49
C LEU A 377 96.67 -16.31 -24.60
N GLU A 378 95.87 -16.40 -25.67
CA GLU A 378 96.18 -17.19 -26.87
C GLU A 378 97.48 -16.70 -27.53
N GLU A 379 97.62 -15.39 -27.77
CA GLU A 379 98.86 -14.81 -28.32
C GLU A 379 100.08 -15.08 -27.42
N ARG A 380 99.90 -14.96 -26.10
CA ARG A 380 100.97 -15.30 -25.14
C ARG A 380 101.32 -16.78 -25.17
N HIS A 381 100.33 -17.65 -25.36
CA HIS A 381 100.55 -19.09 -25.46
C HIS A 381 101.36 -19.43 -26.70
N GLU A 382 101.01 -18.87 -27.87
CA GLU A 382 101.79 -19.02 -29.10
C GLU A 382 103.23 -18.51 -28.94
N ASN A 383 103.43 -17.38 -28.25
CA ASN A 383 104.77 -16.88 -27.95
C ASN A 383 105.57 -17.83 -27.03
N ILE A 384 104.92 -18.43 -26.04
CA ILE A 384 105.57 -19.43 -25.17
C ILE A 384 105.93 -20.67 -25.99
N GLU A 385 105.02 -21.15 -26.84
CA GLU A 385 105.25 -22.33 -27.68
C GLU A 385 106.46 -22.13 -28.61
N THR A 386 106.55 -20.98 -29.28
CA THR A 386 107.72 -20.62 -30.11
C THR A 386 109.02 -20.55 -29.30
N ARG A 387 108.97 -20.01 -28.07
CA ARG A 387 110.14 -19.99 -27.17
C ARG A 387 110.55 -21.39 -26.68
N VAL A 388 109.59 -22.28 -26.46
CA VAL A 388 109.88 -23.68 -26.11
C VAL A 388 110.56 -24.37 -27.29
N GLN A 389 110.08 -24.17 -28.52
CA GLN A 389 110.74 -24.68 -29.72
C GLN A 389 112.20 -24.18 -29.86
N ASP A 390 112.47 -22.89 -29.64
CA ASP A 390 113.85 -22.35 -29.64
C ASP A 390 114.72 -22.99 -28.54
N LEU A 391 114.16 -23.22 -27.35
CA LEU A 391 114.87 -23.90 -26.26
C LEU A 391 115.16 -25.37 -26.60
N ASP A 392 114.22 -26.07 -27.22
CA ASP A 392 114.41 -27.46 -27.67
C ASP A 392 115.53 -27.54 -28.73
N GLU A 393 115.53 -26.65 -29.74
CA GLU A 393 116.62 -26.58 -30.73
C GLU A 393 117.98 -26.29 -30.08
N ARG A 394 118.02 -25.39 -29.09
CA ARG A 394 119.24 -25.10 -28.31
C ARG A 394 119.67 -26.29 -27.45
N HIS A 395 118.73 -27.05 -26.91
CA HIS A 395 119.00 -28.27 -26.16
C HIS A 395 119.62 -29.32 -27.07
N GLU A 396 119.04 -29.59 -28.24
CA GLU A 396 119.60 -30.51 -29.24
C GLU A 396 121.03 -30.11 -29.64
N ASN A 397 121.28 -28.82 -29.87
CA ASN A 397 122.62 -28.35 -30.18
C ASN A 397 123.60 -28.54 -28.99
N THR A 398 123.11 -28.37 -27.75
CA THR A 398 123.90 -28.65 -26.55
C THR A 398 124.22 -30.14 -26.43
N ASP A 399 123.24 -31.01 -26.68
CA ASP A 399 123.44 -32.46 -26.69
C ASP A 399 124.46 -32.89 -27.75
N MET A 400 124.39 -32.33 -28.96
CA MET A 400 125.42 -32.57 -29.99
C MET A 400 126.83 -32.14 -29.53
N ARG A 401 126.93 -30.99 -28.85
CA ARG A 401 128.22 -30.53 -28.30
C ARG A 401 128.71 -31.42 -27.16
N VAL A 402 127.82 -31.96 -26.34
CA VAL A 402 128.17 -32.94 -25.30
C VAL A 402 128.70 -34.22 -25.97
N GLN A 403 128.05 -34.72 -27.01
CA GLN A 403 128.53 -35.88 -27.78
C GLN A 403 129.93 -35.65 -28.38
N ASP A 404 130.18 -34.49 -28.99
CA ASP A 404 131.53 -34.13 -29.48
C ASP A 404 132.58 -34.13 -28.35
N LEU A 405 132.21 -33.58 -27.18
CA LEU A 405 133.10 -33.57 -26.01
C LEU A 405 133.34 -34.99 -25.47
N GLU A 406 132.34 -35.85 -25.45
CA GLU A 406 132.47 -37.26 -25.07
C GLU A 406 133.44 -37.99 -26.01
N GLU A 407 133.27 -37.86 -27.33
CA GLU A 407 134.17 -38.45 -28.33
C GLU A 407 135.62 -37.91 -28.20
N ARG A 408 135.77 -36.61 -27.96
CA ARG A 408 137.08 -36.01 -27.68
C ARG A 408 137.70 -36.53 -26.40
N THR A 409 136.90 -36.78 -25.38
CA THR A 409 137.36 -37.32 -24.09
C THR A 409 137.84 -38.76 -24.27
N GLU A 410 137.09 -39.60 -24.99
CA GLU A 410 137.51 -40.97 -25.34
C GLU A 410 138.82 -40.98 -26.16
N ASN A 411 138.96 -40.07 -27.12
CA ASN A 411 140.20 -39.86 -27.86
C ASN A 411 141.38 -39.40 -26.98
N ILE A 412 141.12 -38.65 -25.91
CA ILE A 412 142.16 -38.27 -24.93
C ILE A 412 142.51 -39.46 -24.04
N GLU A 413 141.51 -40.21 -23.56
CA GLU A 413 141.72 -41.39 -22.71
C GLU A 413 142.58 -42.45 -23.41
N THR A 414 142.31 -42.70 -24.69
CA THR A 414 143.13 -43.59 -25.54
C THR A 414 144.57 -43.09 -25.66
N LYS A 415 144.79 -41.80 -25.97
CA LYS A 415 146.15 -41.21 -25.99
C LYS A 415 146.87 -41.31 -24.65
N VAL A 416 146.15 -41.10 -23.54
CA VAL A 416 146.70 -41.24 -22.18
C VAL A 416 147.11 -42.69 -21.93
N LYS A 417 146.33 -43.68 -22.40
CA LYS A 417 146.68 -45.09 -22.32
C LYS A 417 147.96 -45.40 -23.11
N ASP A 418 148.06 -44.95 -24.36
CA ASP A 418 149.25 -45.14 -25.19
C ASP A 418 150.50 -44.52 -24.53
N LEU A 419 150.37 -43.31 -23.96
CA LEU A 419 151.46 -42.65 -23.23
C LEU A 419 151.86 -43.41 -21.96
N LYS A 420 150.91 -44.03 -21.24
CA LYS A 420 151.23 -44.89 -20.09
C LYS A 420 152.02 -46.12 -20.52
N GLU A 421 151.61 -46.79 -21.59
CA GLU A 421 152.33 -47.94 -22.14
C GLU A 421 153.76 -47.56 -22.59
N GLN A 422 153.92 -46.38 -23.22
CA GLN A 422 155.24 -45.84 -23.54
C GLN A 422 156.09 -45.56 -22.30
N ASN A 423 155.51 -44.99 -21.24
CA ASN A 423 156.23 -44.75 -19.98
C ASN A 423 156.67 -46.06 -19.30
N GLU A 424 155.82 -47.09 -19.26
CA GLU A 424 156.20 -48.41 -18.72
C GLU A 424 157.37 -49.02 -19.51
N TYR A 425 157.37 -48.86 -20.83
CA TYR A 425 158.49 -49.28 -21.68
C TYR A 425 159.79 -48.50 -21.39
N ILE A 426 159.70 -47.19 -21.18
CA ILE A 426 160.87 -46.36 -20.81
C ILE A 426 161.38 -46.75 -19.42
N GLU A 427 160.50 -46.97 -18.45
CA GLU A 427 160.88 -47.40 -17.09
C GLU A 427 161.65 -48.72 -17.10
N THR A 428 161.22 -49.70 -17.91
CA THR A 428 161.95 -50.96 -18.08
C THR A 428 163.33 -50.76 -18.70
N GLN A 429 163.47 -49.91 -19.73
CA GLN A 429 164.77 -49.56 -20.32
C GLN A 429 165.72 -48.91 -19.30
N VAL A 430 165.21 -48.00 -18.47
CA VAL A 430 165.99 -47.33 -17.41
C VAL A 430 166.46 -48.34 -16.36
N GLN A 431 165.63 -49.33 -16.01
CA GLN A 431 166.00 -50.36 -15.05
C GLN A 431 167.14 -51.26 -15.58
N ASP A 432 167.06 -51.68 -16.85
CA ASP A 432 168.11 -52.46 -17.53
C ASP A 432 169.46 -51.71 -17.54
N LEU A 433 169.43 -50.39 -17.80
CA LEU A 433 170.62 -49.54 -17.77
C LEU A 433 171.22 -49.44 -16.36
N LYS A 434 170.39 -49.34 -15.32
CA LYS A 434 170.87 -49.32 -13.92
C LYS A 434 171.59 -50.63 -13.55
N GLU A 435 171.06 -51.78 -13.96
CA GLU A 435 171.69 -53.07 -13.69
C GLU A 435 173.06 -53.21 -14.39
N ARG A 436 173.14 -52.79 -15.66
CA ARG A 436 174.42 -52.71 -16.39
C ARG A 436 175.43 -51.80 -15.70
N SER A 437 175.01 -50.61 -15.26
CA SER A 437 175.91 -49.68 -14.56
C SER A 437 176.44 -50.27 -13.26
N LYS A 438 175.61 -51.00 -12.50
CA LYS A 438 176.01 -51.64 -11.25
C LYS A 438 177.07 -52.74 -11.49
N SER A 439 176.88 -53.54 -12.54
CA SER A 439 177.84 -54.58 -12.92
C SER A 439 179.19 -54.00 -13.35
N ASN A 440 179.19 -52.89 -14.10
CA ASN A 440 180.42 -52.22 -14.52
C ASN A 440 181.23 -51.67 -13.32
N ILE A 441 180.57 -51.08 -12.33
CA ILE A 441 181.24 -50.56 -11.11
C ILE A 441 181.94 -51.69 -10.33
N GLN A 442 181.30 -52.86 -10.21
CA GLN A 442 181.91 -54.00 -9.53
C GLN A 442 183.17 -54.51 -10.24
N ALA A 443 183.19 -54.49 -11.57
CA ALA A 443 184.35 -54.92 -12.34
C ALA A 443 185.56 -53.98 -12.17
N VAL A 444 185.32 -52.66 -12.08
CA VAL A 444 186.39 -51.67 -11.88
C VAL A 444 187.06 -51.83 -10.51
N ASN A 445 186.28 -51.93 -9.44
CA ASN A 445 186.82 -52.05 -8.08
C ASN A 445 187.70 -53.30 -7.89
N GLN A 446 187.41 -54.38 -8.61
CA GLN A 446 188.14 -55.63 -8.51
C GLN A 446 189.55 -55.54 -9.15
N ILE A 447 189.69 -54.72 -10.20
CA ILE A 447 190.98 -54.50 -10.88
C ILE A 447 191.92 -53.65 -10.02
N GLU A 448 191.41 -52.60 -9.38
CA GLU A 448 192.22 -51.70 -8.54
C GLU A 448 192.87 -52.41 -7.34
N GLN A 449 192.19 -53.40 -6.77
CA GLN A 449 192.67 -54.13 -5.60
C GLN A 449 193.84 -55.09 -5.92
N GLU A 450 193.84 -55.70 -7.12
CA GLU A 450 194.88 -56.65 -7.55
C GLU A 450 196.21 -55.98 -7.96
N GLU A 451 196.17 -54.73 -8.42
CA GLU A 451 197.39 -53.98 -8.75
C GLU A 451 198.12 -53.46 -7.50
N TYR A 452 197.36 -53.08 -6.46
CA TYR A 452 197.91 -52.53 -5.21
C TYR A 452 198.74 -53.55 -4.41
N GLU A 453 198.24 -54.78 -4.22
CA GLU A 453 198.91 -55.81 -3.41
C GLU A 453 200.26 -56.23 -4.01
N ARG A 454 200.37 -56.25 -5.34
CA ARG A 454 201.59 -56.65 -6.06
C ARG A 454 202.74 -55.66 -5.89
N GLY A 455 202.44 -54.37 -5.74
CA GLY A 455 203.45 -53.32 -5.58
C GLY A 455 204.10 -53.28 -4.19
N VAL A 456 203.37 -53.69 -3.15
CA VAL A 456 203.86 -53.66 -1.76
C VAL A 456 204.88 -54.78 -1.49
N GLU A 457 204.67 -55.98 -2.03
CA GLU A 457 205.57 -57.12 -1.82
C GLU A 457 206.97 -56.93 -2.44
N GLU A 458 207.08 -56.31 -3.62
CA GLU A 458 208.38 -56.05 -4.27
C GLU A 458 209.28 -55.07 -3.47
N LEU A 459 208.66 -54.11 -2.78
CA LEU A 459 209.35 -53.05 -2.03
C LEU A 459 209.99 -53.56 -0.73
N ILE A 460 209.31 -54.49 -0.05
CA ILE A 460 209.80 -55.09 1.21
C ILE A 460 211.08 -55.90 0.97
N GLU A 461 211.15 -56.64 -0.14
CA GLU A 461 212.23 -57.60 -0.34
C GLU A 461 213.56 -56.94 -0.80
N ARG A 462 213.49 -55.79 -1.50
CA ARG A 462 214.67 -54.95 -1.79
C ARG A 462 215.32 -54.40 -0.53
N THR A 463 214.51 -54.01 0.45
CA THR A 463 214.96 -53.34 1.67
C THR A 463 215.72 -54.30 2.59
N LYS A 464 215.26 -55.56 2.73
CA LYS A 464 215.95 -56.61 3.50
C LYS A 464 217.32 -57.00 2.93
N LYS A 465 217.53 -56.85 1.62
CA LYS A 465 218.80 -57.18 0.96
C LYS A 465 219.88 -56.15 1.29
N LEU A 466 219.55 -54.87 1.20
CA LEU A 466 220.46 -53.76 1.48
C LEU A 466 221.03 -53.83 2.91
N TYR A 467 220.19 -54.16 3.88
CA TYR A 467 220.58 -54.26 5.29
C TYR A 467 221.65 -55.34 5.56
N ARG A 468 221.59 -56.48 4.86
CA ARG A 468 222.56 -57.58 5.00
C ARG A 468 223.94 -57.21 4.48
N ASP A 469 224.00 -56.46 3.38
CA ASP A 469 225.25 -56.13 2.72
C ASP A 469 226.07 -55.11 3.53
N THR A 470 225.40 -54.14 4.15
CA THR A 470 226.03 -53.12 5.01
C THR A 470 226.64 -53.72 6.28
N LEU A 471 225.94 -54.68 6.90
CA LEU A 471 226.42 -55.37 8.10
C LEU A 471 227.72 -56.12 7.83
N ASN A 472 227.79 -56.86 6.72
CA ASN A 472 228.97 -57.64 6.33
C ASN A 472 230.18 -56.75 6.00
N HIS A 473 229.96 -55.56 5.45
CA HIS A 473 231.03 -54.62 5.14
C HIS A 473 231.70 -54.08 6.42
N MET A 474 230.90 -53.73 7.42
CA MET A 474 231.40 -53.23 8.70
C MET A 474 232.17 -54.31 9.48
N THR A 475 231.73 -55.57 9.43
CA THR A 475 232.45 -56.68 10.07
C THR A 475 233.87 -56.86 9.51
N ARG A 476 234.05 -56.72 8.19
CA ARG A 476 235.37 -56.82 7.55
C ARG A 476 236.33 -55.72 7.97
N LEU A 477 235.85 -54.47 8.08
CA LEU A 477 236.69 -53.32 8.44
C LEU A 477 237.23 -53.42 9.87
N ILE A 478 236.48 -54.02 10.79
CA ILE A 478 236.90 -54.23 12.18
C ILE A 478 238.07 -55.22 12.25
N ASP A 479 238.07 -56.26 11.41
CA ASP A 479 239.11 -57.30 11.42
C ASP A 479 240.44 -56.82 10.82
N GLU A 480 240.42 -55.84 9.91
CA GLU A 480 241.62 -55.30 9.25
C GLU A 480 242.37 -54.23 10.08
N TYR A 481 241.67 -53.35 10.78
CA TYR A 481 242.30 -52.12 11.32
C TYR A 481 242.51 -52.08 12.84
N PHE A 482 242.03 -53.08 13.59
CA PHE A 482 242.13 -53.09 15.06
C PHE A 482 243.17 -54.10 15.60
N PHE A 483 244.10 -53.61 16.45
CA PHE A 483 245.05 -54.40 17.22
C PHE A 483 244.34 -55.25 18.31
N LYS A 484 244.95 -56.38 18.67
CA LYS A 484 244.33 -57.50 19.42
C LYS A 484 243.70 -57.16 20.79
N GLU A 485 244.12 -56.08 21.45
CA GLU A 485 243.65 -55.70 22.79
C GLU A 485 242.43 -54.75 22.78
N ASP A 486 242.00 -54.24 21.61
CA ASP A 486 240.86 -53.30 21.47
C ASP A 486 239.67 -53.81 20.63
N ARG A 487 239.76 -55.00 19.99
CA ARG A 487 238.68 -55.55 19.12
C ARG A 487 237.35 -55.75 19.82
N GLU A 488 237.37 -56.10 21.10
CA GLU A 488 236.17 -56.44 21.86
C GLU A 488 235.27 -55.22 22.14
N LYS A 489 235.88 -54.01 22.23
CA LYS A 489 235.15 -52.74 22.35
C LYS A 489 234.59 -52.28 20.99
N ALA A 490 235.31 -52.52 19.90
CA ALA A 490 234.87 -52.18 18.54
C ALA A 490 233.67 -53.03 18.07
N TYR A 491 233.68 -54.35 18.34
CA TYR A 491 232.53 -55.23 18.05
C TYR A 491 231.29 -54.83 18.84
N LYS A 492 231.44 -54.42 20.12
CA LYS A 492 230.32 -53.90 20.92
C LYS A 492 229.76 -52.59 20.34
N LEU A 493 230.64 -51.68 19.89
CA LEU A 493 230.22 -50.40 19.33
C LEU A 493 229.48 -50.56 18.00
N VAL A 494 229.92 -51.44 17.09
CA VAL A 494 229.22 -51.68 15.81
C VAL A 494 227.87 -52.37 16.03
N ASN A 495 227.78 -53.28 16.99
CA ASN A 495 226.49 -53.87 17.38
C ASN A 495 225.57 -52.85 18.08
N GLU A 496 226.13 -51.87 18.80
CA GLU A 496 225.37 -50.75 19.37
C GLU A 496 224.96 -49.72 18.31
N ILE A 497 225.78 -49.44 17.30
CA ILE A 497 225.44 -48.53 16.19
C ILE A 497 224.36 -49.15 15.32
N MET A 498 224.47 -50.44 14.99
CA MET A 498 223.43 -51.15 14.25
C MET A 498 222.14 -51.36 15.06
N LYS A 499 222.22 -51.33 16.40
CA LYS A 499 221.04 -51.25 17.28
C LYS A 499 220.50 -49.81 17.44
N ARG A 500 221.34 -48.78 17.33
CA ARG A 500 220.97 -47.36 17.47
C ARG A 500 220.47 -46.75 16.17
N GLU A 501 220.94 -47.21 15.02
CA GLU A 501 220.41 -46.88 13.71
C GLU A 501 219.26 -47.83 13.36
N GLN A 502 218.19 -47.69 14.15
CA GLN A 502 216.76 -47.77 13.79
C GLN A 502 216.34 -48.57 12.54
N CYS A 503 216.90 -49.74 12.28
CA CYS A 503 216.42 -50.63 11.22
C CYS A 503 215.33 -51.60 11.68
N LEU A 504 214.85 -51.46 12.92
CA LEU A 504 213.76 -52.26 13.47
C LEU A 504 212.43 -51.50 13.60
N ILE A 505 212.41 -50.17 13.40
CA ILE A 505 211.16 -49.38 13.51
C ILE A 505 210.35 -49.39 12.21
N LEU A 506 210.93 -49.82 11.08
CA LEU A 506 210.19 -49.98 9.81
C LEU A 506 209.45 -51.32 9.67
N LEU A 507 209.52 -52.22 10.66
CA LEU A 507 208.90 -53.55 10.57
C LEU A 507 207.59 -53.70 11.36
N ASP A 508 207.31 -52.87 12.38
CA ASP A 508 206.07 -52.99 13.17
C ASP A 508 204.94 -52.04 12.72
N GLY A 509 205.20 -51.12 11.78
CA GLY A 509 204.20 -50.15 11.29
C GLY A 509 203.40 -50.57 10.05
N LEU A 510 203.65 -51.76 9.50
CA LEU A 510 203.03 -52.24 8.25
C LEU A 510 201.84 -53.19 8.46
N ASP A 511 201.56 -53.65 9.68
CA ASP A 511 200.45 -54.56 9.98
C ASP A 511 199.10 -53.84 10.26
N GLU A 512 199.08 -52.51 10.39
CA GLU A 512 197.85 -51.73 10.66
C GLU A 512 197.32 -50.89 9.47
N TRP A 513 197.77 -51.16 8.24
CA TRP A 513 197.31 -50.41 7.05
C TRP A 513 196.65 -51.31 6.01
N THR A 514 195.33 -51.47 6.11
CA THR A 514 194.49 -52.19 5.15
C THR A 514 193.52 -51.24 4.44
N GLY A 515 193.76 -50.96 3.15
CA GLY A 515 192.73 -50.50 2.21
C GLY A 515 193.06 -49.24 1.39
N PRO A 516 193.13 -49.34 0.04
CA PRO A 516 193.20 -48.20 -0.86
C PRO A 516 191.81 -47.58 -1.04
N GLY A 517 191.70 -46.28 -0.72
CA GLY A 517 190.52 -45.46 -0.95
C GLY A 517 190.81 -44.44 -2.05
N ASP A 518 189.92 -44.43 -3.03
CA ASP A 518 189.90 -43.53 -4.18
C ASP A 518 189.73 -42.05 -3.73
N HIS A 519 190.84 -41.33 -3.84
CA HIS A 519 191.08 -39.91 -4.07
C HIS A 519 190.09 -38.83 -3.58
N HIS A 520 190.58 -37.91 -2.73
CA HIS A 520 190.95 -36.54 -3.12
C HIS A 520 192.01 -35.95 -2.14
N ASN A 521 193.15 -35.52 -2.70
CA ASN A 521 194.34 -34.84 -2.15
C ASN A 521 195.58 -35.67 -1.76
N LEU A 522 196.56 -35.59 -2.68
CA LEU A 522 197.96 -36.01 -2.65
C LEU A 522 198.80 -35.38 -1.51
N PRO A 523 199.95 -36.00 -1.16
CA PRO A 523 201.01 -35.38 -0.36
C PRO A 523 202.05 -34.64 -1.23
N GLU A 524 202.43 -33.42 -0.83
CA GLU A 524 203.79 -32.90 -1.06
C GLU A 524 204.65 -33.34 0.14
N LEU A 525 205.60 -34.22 -0.14
CA LEU A 525 206.76 -34.51 0.71
C LEU A 525 207.94 -33.74 0.11
N VAL A 526 208.42 -32.72 0.83
CA VAL A 526 209.78 -32.18 0.77
C VAL A 526 210.31 -32.06 2.19
#